data_AF-A0A0H3M4P9-F1
#
_entry.id   AF-A0A0H3M4P9-F1
#
_cell.length_a   1.000
_cell.length_b   1.000
_cell.length_c   1.000
_cell.angle_alpha   90.00
_cell.angle_beta   90.00
_cell.angle_gamma   90.00
#
_symmetry.space_group_name_H-M   'P 1'
#
loop_
_entity.id
_entity.type
_entity.pdbx_description
1 polymer ?
#
loop_
_entity_poly.entity_id
_entity_poly.type
_entity_poly.pdbx_seq_one_letter_code
_entity_poly.pdbx_strand_id
1 'polypeptide(L)' 'MNIKPIRTEQDYQEALEIVSAMFDNQPQEGTPEFDQMEALVLLIEAYEAEHYPVSPTHA' A
#
# COMPACT_ATOMS: atom_id res chain seq x y z
N MET A 1 6.59 -3.94 14.64
CA MET A 1 6.48 -3.76 13.17
C MET A 1 6.67 -5.10 12.51
N ASN A 2 5.63 -5.62 11.83
CA ASN A 2 5.75 -6.86 11.06
C ASN A 2 5.04 -6.69 9.72
N ILE A 3 5.60 -5.82 8.88
CA ILE A 3 5.15 -5.60 7.51
C ILE A 3 5.60 -6.79 6.68
N LYS A 4 4.69 -7.33 5.87
CA LYS A 4 4.94 -8.49 5.01
C LYS A 4 4.90 -8.05 3.54
N PRO A 5 5.68 -8.69 2.66
CA PRO A 5 5.56 -8.46 1.23
C PRO A 5 4.16 -8.81 0.71
N ILE A 6 3.66 -8.03 -0.25
CA ILE A 6 2.43 -8.32 -0.98
C ILE A 6 2.78 -9.27 -2.13
N ARG A 7 2.25 -10.50 -2.11
CA ARG A 7 2.55 -11.53 -3.13
C ARG A 7 1.32 -12.05 -3.84
N THR A 8 0.16 -11.89 -3.22
CA THR A 8 -1.12 -12.37 -3.71
C THR A 8 -2.14 -11.24 -3.75
N GLU A 9 -3.21 -11.42 -4.51
CA GLU A 9 -4.33 -10.48 -4.52
C GLU A 9 -4.96 -10.32 -3.13
N GLN A 10 -4.96 -11.39 -2.31
CA GLN A 10 -5.43 -11.30 -0.93
C GLN A 10 -4.54 -10.38 -0.08
N ASP A 11 -3.21 -10.53 -0.16
CA ASP A 11 -2.29 -9.63 0.55
C ASP A 11 -2.49 -8.17 0.12
N TYR A 12 -2.78 -7.96 -1.17
CA TYR A 12 -3.03 -6.63 -1.73
C TYR A 12 -4.32 -6.02 -1.18
N GLN A 13 -5.41 -6.79 -1.14
CA GLN A 13 -6.68 -6.32 -0.55
C GLN A 13 -6.55 -6.04 0.94
N GLU A 14 -5.88 -6.91 1.70
CA GLU A 14 -5.62 -6.68 3.12
C GLU A 14 -4.79 -5.40 3.33
N ALA A 15 -3.76 -5.17 2.51
CA ALA A 15 -2.96 -3.94 2.58
C ALA A 15 -3.78 -2.68 2.27
N LEU A 16 -4.65 -2.74 1.25
CA LEU A 16 -5.56 -1.63 0.90
C LEU A 16 -6.52 -1.30 2.05
N GLU A 17 -7.12 -2.31 2.68
CA GLU A 17 -8.03 -2.11 3.82
C GLU A 17 -7.31 -1.42 5.00
N ILE A 18 -6.09 -1.87 5.32
CA ILE A 18 -5.29 -1.28 6.39
C ILE A 18 -4.94 0.18 6.08
N VAL A 19 -4.43 0.44 4.88
CA VAL A 19 -4.03 1.79 4.46
C VAL A 19 -5.25 2.72 4.39
N SER A 20 -6.39 2.24 3.87
CA SER A 20 -7.63 3.02 3.85
C SER A 20 -8.06 3.45 5.25
N ALA A 21 -8.03 2.54 6.23
CA ALA A 21 -8.35 2.85 7.61
C ALA A 21 -7.36 3.85 8.24
N MET A 22 -6.09 3.80 7.83
CA MET A 22 -5.09 4.78 8.24
C MET A 22 -5.34 6.14 7.61
N PHE A 23 -5.83 6.25 6.38
CA PHE A 23 -6.20 7.56 5.79
C PHE A 23 -7.39 8.21 6.52
N ASP A 24 -8.37 7.43 6.96
CA ASP A 24 -9.49 7.94 7.77
C ASP A 24 -9.03 8.44 9.15
N ASN A 25 -7.98 7.84 9.72
CA ASN A 25 -7.40 8.19 11.02
C ASN A 25 -5.87 8.34 10.91
N GLN A 26 -5.45 9.36 10.16
CA GLN A 26 -4.06 9.51 9.77
C GLN A 26 -3.12 9.58 11.00
N PRO A 27 -2.11 8.68 11.08
CA PRO A 27 -1.12 8.73 12.14
C PRO A 27 -0.26 9.99 12.03
N GLN A 28 0.31 10.42 13.15
CA GLN A 28 1.21 11.57 13.19
C GLN A 28 2.55 11.22 12.53
N GLU A 29 3.11 12.17 11.78
CA GLU A 29 4.43 12.01 11.19
C GLU A 29 5.49 11.69 12.25
N GLY A 30 6.40 10.77 11.92
CA GLY A 30 7.47 10.33 12.81
C GLY A 30 7.05 9.33 13.88
N THR A 31 5.81 8.81 13.85
CA THR A 31 5.42 7.67 14.69
C THR A 31 5.62 6.33 13.95
N PRO A 32 5.81 5.21 14.67
CA PRO A 32 5.92 3.88 14.05
C PRO A 32 4.72 3.49 13.19
N GLU A 33 3.53 4.02 13.49
CA GLU A 33 2.31 3.82 12.71
C GLU A 33 2.38 4.56 11.37
N PHE A 34 2.94 5.77 11.34
CA PHE A 34 3.15 6.51 10.09
C PHE A 34 4.21 5.83 9.22
N ASP A 35 5.33 5.40 9.81
CA ASP A 35 6.34 4.59 9.11
C ASP A 35 5.73 3.31 8.52
N GLN A 36 4.77 2.70 9.22
CA GLN A 36 4.04 1.53 8.74
C GLN A 36 3.12 1.87 7.56
N MET A 37 2.41 2.99 7.64
CA MET A 37 1.54 3.48 6.56
C MET A 37 2.35 3.72 5.29
N GLU A 38 3.47 4.44 5.38
CA GLU A 38 4.35 4.72 4.23
C GLU A 38 4.87 3.44 3.59
N ALA A 39 5.34 2.49 4.40
CA ALA A 39 5.84 1.23 3.88
C ALA A 39 4.76 0.38 3.21
N LEU A 40 3.51 0.38 3.72
CA LEU A 40 2.40 -0.31 3.08
C LEU A 40 2.02 0.34 1.74
N VAL A 41 1.99 1.67 1.68
CA VAL A 41 1.73 2.41 0.42
C VAL A 41 2.75 2.03 -0.65
N LEU A 42 4.05 2.03 -0.31
CA LEU A 42 5.11 1.63 -1.25
C LEU A 42 4.98 0.18 -1.74
N LEU A 43 4.55 -0.74 -0.88
CA LEU A 43 4.33 -2.13 -1.26
C LEU A 43 3.13 -2.30 -2.20
N ILE A 44 2.06 -1.54 -1.95
CA ILE A 44 0.87 -1.51 -2.81
C ILE A 44 1.26 -1.00 -4.18
N GLU A 45 1.97 0.14 -4.29
CA GLU A 45 2.44 0.69 -5.56
C GLU A 45 3.31 -0.30 -6.34
N ALA A 46 4.23 -0.99 -5.65
CA ALA A 46 5.08 -2.01 -6.28
C ALA A 46 4.25 -3.16 -6.86
N TYR A 47 3.29 -3.67 -6.09
CA TYR A 47 2.39 -4.74 -6.55
C TYR A 47 1.54 -4.28 -7.76
N GLU A 48 1.01 -3.06 -7.71
CA GLU A 48 0.21 -2.49 -8.80
C GLU A 48 1.02 -2.30 -10.08
N ALA A 49 2.27 -1.86 -9.98
CA ALA A 49 3.15 -1.71 -11.13
C ALA A 49 3.40 -3.06 -11.84
N GLU A 50 3.43 -4.17 -11.11
CA GLU A 50 3.61 -5.51 -11.66
C GLU A 50 2.31 -6.12 -12.21
N HIS A 51 1.17 -5.89 -11.53
CA HIS A 51 -0.10 -6.59 -11.81
C HIS A 51 -1.11 -5.77 -12.62
N TYR A 52 -1.09 -4.45 -12.49
CA TYR A 52 -2.00 -3.52 -13.15
C TYR A 52 -1.21 -2.47 -13.96
N PRO A 53 -0.45 -2.89 -14.98
CA PRO A 53 0.32 -1.96 -15.79
C PRO A 53 -0.62 -0.95 -16.44
N VAL A 54 -0.40 0.34 -16.14
CA VAL A 54 -1.11 1.43 -16.81
C VAL A 54 -0.81 1.35 -18.30
N SER A 55 -1.80 0.95 -19.09
CA SER A 55 -1.67 0.95 -20.54
C SER A 55 -1.41 2.39 -20.99
N PRO A 56 -0.36 2.67 -21.79
CA PRO A 56 -0.18 4.01 -22.32
C PRO A 56 -1.43 4.36 -23.12
N THR A 57 -2.11 5.43 -22.71
CA THR A 57 -3.19 6.04 -23.50
C THR A 57 -2.61 6.32 -24.88
N HIS A 58 -3.12 5.61 -25.89
CA HIS A 58 -2.68 5.79 -27.28
C HIS A 58 -2.93 7.25 -27.67
N ALA A 59 -1.87 7.90 -28.18
CA ALA A 59 -1.90 9.24 -28.74
C ALA A 59 -2.70 9.31 -30.04
#